data_AF-A0A7C3S7A3-F1
#
_entry.id   AF-A0A7C3S7A3-F1
#
_cell.length_a   1.000
_cell.length_b   1.000
_cell.length_c   1.000
_cell.angle_alpha   90.00
_cell.angle_beta   90.00
_cell.angle_gamma   90.00
#
_symmetry.space_group_name_H-M   'P 1'
#
loop_
_entity.id
_entity.type
_entity.pdbx_description
1 polymer ?
#
loop_
_entity_poly.entity_id
_entity_poly.type
_entity_poly.pdbx_seq_one_letter_code
_entity_poly.pdbx_strand_id
1 'polypeptide(L)'
;MKRKKSKRELRQLIDEMCQFIQQLEPKARILRVEPEGREEGEDAWIKVLLPYRTWNRKADKVADAVYQRVWEIEMEHGYFIGVSLRTLDEVKAGTR
;
A
#
# COMPACT_ATOMS: atom_id res chain seq x y z
N MET A 1 -18.06 -0.86 21.15
CA MET A 1 -17.51 0.52 21.05
C MET A 1 -16.58 0.57 19.84
N LYS A 2 -16.90 1.36 18.80
CA LYS A 2 -15.91 1.65 17.75
C LYS A 2 -14.78 2.44 18.43
N ARG A 3 -13.56 1.90 18.50
CA ARG A 3 -12.39 2.67 18.95
C ARG A 3 -12.30 3.92 18.08
N LYS A 4 -12.13 5.09 18.69
CA LYS A 4 -11.88 6.32 17.92
C LYS A 4 -10.54 6.16 17.22
N LYS A 5 -10.54 6.24 15.89
CA LYS A 5 -9.33 6.20 15.06
C LYS A 5 -8.38 7.33 15.49
N SER A 6 -7.17 6.95 15.89
CA SER A 6 -6.06 7.84 16.19
C SER A 6 -5.24 8.16 14.93
N LYS A 7 -4.91 9.45 14.72
CA LYS A 7 -3.98 9.86 13.65
C LYS A 7 -2.57 9.29 13.85
N ARG A 8 -2.16 9.11 15.11
CA ARG A 8 -0.83 8.57 15.45
C ARG A 8 -0.72 7.09 15.10
N GLU A 9 -1.76 6.32 15.42
CA GLU A 9 -1.82 4.89 15.11
C GLU A 9 -1.86 4.66 13.60
N LEU A 10 -2.70 5.42 12.88
CA LEU A 10 -2.72 5.38 11.41
C LEU A 10 -1.34 5.64 10.80
N ARG A 11 -0.63 6.67 11.28
CA ARG A 11 0.73 6.98 10.79
C ARG A 11 1.70 5.83 11.03
N GLN A 12 1.65 5.21 12.21
CA GLN A 12 2.48 4.05 12.51
C GLN A 12 2.17 2.88 11.56
N LEU A 13 0.89 2.58 11.32
CA LEU A 13 0.47 1.52 10.40
C LEU A 13 0.91 1.78 8.95
N ILE A 14 0.86 3.04 8.50
CA ILE A 14 1.38 3.46 7.19
C ILE A 14 2.90 3.21 7.10
N ASP A 15 3.65 3.60 8.14
CA ASP A 15 5.10 3.41 8.18
C ASP A 15 5.46 1.91 8.18
N GLU A 16 4.74 1.10 8.97
CA GLU A 16 4.86 -0.36 8.99
C GLU A 16 4.54 -0.99 7.63
N MET A 17 3.49 -0.52 6.94
CA MET A 17 3.16 -0.97 5.58
C MET A 17 4.25 -0.64 4.58
N CYS A 18 4.82 0.56 4.64
CA CYS A 18 5.92 0.95 3.76
C CYS A 18 7.17 0.08 3.99
N GLN A 19 7.49 -0.21 5.26
CA GLN A 19 8.59 -1.11 5.62
C GLN A 19 8.33 -2.54 5.16
N PHE A 20 7.12 -3.06 5.37
CA PHE A 20 6.72 -4.40 4.94
C PHE A 20 6.87 -4.58 3.41
N ILE A 21 6.41 -3.59 2.64
CA ILE A 21 6.57 -3.58 1.17
C ILE A 21 8.05 -3.61 0.77
N GLN A 22 8.90 -2.83 1.45
CA GLN A 22 10.35 -2.84 1.21
C GLN A 22 11.03 -4.14 1.62
N GLN A 23 10.52 -4.84 2.65
CA GLN A 23 11.04 -6.16 3.03
C GLN A 23 10.68 -7.23 1.99
N LEU A 24 9.47 -7.19 1.45
CA LEU A 24 9.03 -8.10 0.38
C LEU A 24 9.80 -7.86 -0.93
N GLU A 25 10.01 -6.59 -1.27
CA GLU A 25 10.75 -6.20 -2.47
C GLU A 25 11.63 -4.97 -2.18
N PRO A 26 12.93 -5.17 -1.85
CA PRO A 26 13.84 -4.09 -1.48
C PRO A 26 14.04 -3.02 -2.54
N LYS A 27 13.75 -3.32 -3.81
CA LYS A 27 13.84 -2.34 -4.91
C LYS A 27 12.52 -1.65 -5.22
N ALA A 28 11.45 -1.96 -4.48
CA ALA A 28 10.20 -1.23 -4.58
C ALA A 28 10.38 0.21 -4.12
N ARG A 29 9.75 1.14 -4.82
CA ARG A 29 9.79 2.57 -4.51
C ARG A 29 8.41 3.03 -4.06
N ILE A 30 8.32 3.60 -2.86
CA ILE A 30 7.12 4.30 -2.43
C ILE A 30 7.07 5.62 -3.21
N LEU A 31 6.08 5.77 -4.09
CA LEU A 31 5.91 6.95 -4.93
C LEU A 31 5.17 8.07 -4.20
N ARG A 32 4.15 7.71 -3.42
CA ARG A 32 3.30 8.67 -2.71
C ARG A 32 2.60 8.00 -1.53
N VAL A 33 2.45 8.76 -0.45
CA VAL A 33 1.64 8.41 0.71
C VAL A 33 0.65 9.56 0.94
N GLU A 34 -0.62 9.24 1.05
CA GLU A 34 -1.72 10.18 1.27
C GLU A 34 -2.45 9.76 2.56
N PRO A 35 -2.12 10.38 3.70
CA PRO A 35 -2.66 9.99 5.01
C PRO A 35 -4.11 10.44 5.25
N GLU A 36 -4.76 10.99 4.23
CA GLU A 36 -6.18 11.37 4.22
C GLU A 36 -7.02 10.44 3.33
N GLY A 37 -6.39 9.42 2.71
CA GLY A 37 -7.04 8.57 1.70
C GLY A 37 -7.20 9.28 0.35
N ARG A 38 -7.76 8.58 -0.63
CA ARG A 38 -8.19 9.15 -1.92
C ARG A 38 -9.69 9.05 -2.15
N GLU A 39 -10.30 8.00 -1.62
CA GLU A 39 -11.73 7.70 -1.79
C GLU A 39 -12.47 7.69 -0.46
N GLU A 40 -13.79 7.84 -0.52
CA GLU A 40 -14.64 7.82 0.66
C GLU A 40 -14.56 6.44 1.33
N GLY A 41 -14.06 6.42 2.57
CA GLY A 41 -13.86 5.19 3.34
C GLY A 41 -12.40 4.80 3.54
N GLU A 42 -11.47 5.33 2.73
CA GLU A 42 -10.03 5.16 2.95
C GLU A 42 -9.55 6.06 4.09
N ASP A 43 -8.80 5.49 5.03
CA ASP A 43 -8.08 6.27 6.03
C ASP A 43 -6.72 6.75 5.49
N ALA A 44 -6.13 5.99 4.57
CA ALA A 44 -4.87 6.35 3.91
C ALA A 44 -4.71 5.64 2.57
N TRP A 45 -3.81 6.18 1.74
CA TRP A 45 -3.46 5.60 0.45
C TRP A 45 -1.95 5.58 0.23
N ILE A 46 -1.42 4.47 -0.28
CA ILE A 46 -0.01 4.29 -0.61
C ILE A 46 0.13 3.88 -2.07
N LYS A 47 0.91 4.64 -2.85
CA LYS A 47 1.26 4.29 -4.22
C LYS A 47 2.70 3.79 -4.28
N VAL A 48 2.89 2.61 -4.86
CA VAL A 48 4.19 1.92 -4.92
C VAL A 48 4.53 1.53 -6.36
N LEU A 49 5.79 1.69 -6.71
CA LEU A 49 6.37 1.20 -7.95
C LEU A 49 7.23 -0.03 -7.67
N LEU A 50 6.84 -1.16 -8.25
CA LEU A 50 7.62 -2.38 -8.24
C LEU A 50 8.74 -2.32 -9.30
N PRO A 51 9.88 -2.98 -9.07
CA PRO A 51 11.03 -2.97 -9.98
C PRO A 51 10.84 -3.90 -11.20
N TYR A 52 9.59 -4.24 -11.53
CA TYR A 52 9.24 -5.14 -12.61
C TYR A 52 8.73 -4.34 -13.81
N ARG A 53 9.11 -4.75 -15.03
CA ARG A 53 8.61 -4.11 -16.26
C ARG A 53 7.09 -4.23 -16.37
N THR A 54 6.61 -5.47 -16.28
CA THR A 54 5.21 -5.85 -16.31
C THR A 54 4.87 -6.74 -15.13
N TRP A 55 3.58 -6.94 -14.89
CA TRP A 55 3.07 -7.96 -13.98
C TRP A 55 3.62 -9.34 -14.34
N ASN A 56 4.01 -10.09 -13.31
CA ASN A 56 4.59 -11.41 -13.40
C ASN A 56 4.43 -12.13 -12.06
N ARG A 57 4.73 -13.43 -12.01
CA ARG A 57 4.57 -14.26 -10.81
C ARG A 57 5.25 -13.71 -9.53
N LYS A 58 6.33 -12.93 -9.65
CA LYS A 58 6.96 -12.29 -8.47
C LYS A 58 6.17 -11.06 -8.03
N ALA A 59 5.75 -10.22 -8.98
CA ALA A 59 4.89 -9.08 -8.69
C ALA A 59 3.57 -9.53 -8.07
N ASP A 60 2.96 -10.61 -8.58
CA ASP A 60 1.71 -11.18 -8.06
C ASP A 60 1.88 -11.63 -6.61
N LYS A 61 2.97 -12.33 -6.28
CA LYS A 61 3.27 -12.74 -4.88
C LYS A 61 3.43 -11.55 -3.94
N VAL A 62 4.06 -10.47 -4.41
CA VAL A 62 4.17 -9.24 -3.62
C VAL A 62 2.79 -8.64 -3.42
N ALA A 63 1.97 -8.59 -4.47
CA ALA A 63 0.61 -8.07 -4.39
C ALA A 63 -0.27 -8.86 -3.42
N ASP A 64 -0.28 -10.19 -3.51
CA ASP A 64 -1.03 -11.06 -2.62
C ASP A 64 -0.65 -10.81 -1.15
N ALA A 65 0.66 -10.76 -0.84
CA ALA A 65 1.14 -10.50 0.50
C ALA A 65 0.78 -9.10 1.02
N VAL A 66 0.87 -8.08 0.15
CA VAL A 66 0.48 -6.70 0.49
C VAL A 66 -1.01 -6.59 0.75
N TYR A 67 -1.86 -7.14 -0.12
CA TYR A 67 -3.31 -7.09 0.05
C TYR A 67 -3.79 -7.90 1.25
N GLN A 68 -3.14 -9.03 1.53
CA GLN A 68 -3.36 -9.78 2.76
C GLN A 68 -3.06 -8.92 3.99
N ARG A 69 -1.92 -8.21 4.01
CA ARG A 69 -1.56 -7.36 5.15
C ARG A 69 -2.49 -6.16 5.32
N VAL A 70 -2.97 -5.56 4.23
CA VAL A 70 -3.99 -4.50 4.27
C VAL A 70 -5.27 -5.02 4.94
N TRP A 71 -5.72 -6.21 4.54
CA TRP A 71 -6.92 -6.83 5.12
C TRP A 71 -6.74 -7.14 6.61
N GLU A 72 -5.58 -7.65 7.03
CA GLU A 72 -5.27 -7.86 8.45
C GLU A 72 -5.34 -6.55 9.25
N ILE A 73 -4.76 -5.46 8.75
CA ILE A 73 -4.82 -4.16 9.42
C ILE A 73 -6.27 -3.67 9.56
N GLU A 74 -7.08 -3.86 8.53
CA GLU A 74 -8.49 -3.50 8.58
C GLU A 74 -9.25 -4.32 9.63
N MET A 75 -9.00 -5.63 9.71
CA MET A 75 -9.66 -6.52 10.67
C MET A 75 -9.18 -6.28 12.12
N GLU A 76 -7.89 -6.04 12.33
CA GLU A 76 -7.28 -5.91 13.66
C GLU A 76 -7.45 -4.49 14.24
N HIS A 77 -7.27 -3.47 13.40
CA HIS A 77 -7.22 -2.07 13.84
C HIS A 77 -8.41 -1.24 13.34
N GLY A 78 -9.18 -1.74 12.37
CA GLY A 78 -10.31 -1.01 11.79
C GLY A 78 -9.92 0.11 10.82
N TYR A 79 -8.66 0.15 10.38
CA TYR A 79 -8.18 1.13 9.39
C TYR A 79 -8.16 0.54 7.99
N PHE A 80 -8.70 1.28 7.02
CA PHE A 80 -8.62 0.94 5.62
C PHE A 80 -7.49 1.73 4.95
N ILE A 81 -6.36 1.05 4.69
CA ILE A 81 -5.20 1.63 4.00
C ILE A 81 -5.16 1.09 2.58
N GLY A 82 -5.60 1.89 1.61
CA GLY A 82 -5.53 1.50 0.21
C GLY A 82 -4.08 1.47 -0.30
N VAL A 83 -3.75 0.46 -1.11
CA VAL A 83 -2.42 0.32 -1.72
C VAL A 83 -2.55 0.08 -3.22
N SER A 84 -1.90 0.92 -4.02
CA SER A 84 -1.75 0.72 -5.46
C SER A 84 -0.31 0.36 -5.80
N LEU A 85 -0.14 -0.88 -6.23
CA LEU A 85 1.09 -1.38 -6.82
C LEU A 85 1.06 -1.14 -8.33
N ARG A 86 2.18 -0.64 -8.88
CA ARG A 86 2.36 -0.43 -10.31
C ARG A 86 3.69 -1.00 -10.77
N THR A 87 3.73 -1.49 -11.99
CA THR A 87 4.95 -1.89 -12.69
C THR A 87 5.51 -0.73 -13.53
N LEU A 88 6.76 -0.83 -13.97
CA LEU A 88 7.46 0.24 -14.68
C LEU A 88 6.74 0.65 -15.98
N ASP A 89 6.21 -0.32 -16.73
CA ASP A 89 5.57 -0.05 -18.02
C ASP A 89 4.16 0.56 -17.84
N GLU A 90 3.44 0.22 -16.76
CA GLU A 90 2.16 0.86 -16.43
C GLU A 90 2.35 2.35 -16.11
N VAL A 91 3.40 2.71 -15.37
CA VAL A 91 3.70 4.12 -15.09
C VAL A 91 4.06 4.85 -16.39
N LYS A 92 4.87 4.25 -17.26
CA LYS A 92 5.21 4.85 -18.57
C LYS A 92 4.00 5.03 -19.47
N ALA A 93 3.09 4.06 -19.50
CA ALA A 93 1.87 4.13 -20.30
C ALA A 93 0.92 5.23 -19.81
N GLY A 94 0.85 5.47 -18.49
CA GLY A 94 0.01 6.51 -17.88
C GLY A 94 0.60 7.93 -17.86
N THR A 95 1.78 8.15 -18.46
CA THR A 95 2.44 9.48 -18.55
C THR A 95 2.36 10.07 -19.97
N ARG A 96 1.51 9.53 -20.85
CA ARG A 96 1.25 10.03 -22.21
C ARG A 96 -0.07 10.79 -22.27
#